data_AF-A0A6A7AZV5-F1
#
_entry.id   AF-A0A6A7AZV5-F1
#
_cell.length_a   1.000
_cell.length_b   1.000
_cell.length_c   1.000
_cell.angle_alpha   90.00
_cell.angle_beta   90.00
_cell.angle_gamma   90.00
#
_symmetry.space_group_name_H-M   'P 1'
#
loop_
_entity.id
_entity.type
_entity.pdbx_description
1 polymer ?
#
loop_
_entity_poly.entity_id
_entity_poly.type
_entity_poly.pdbx_seq_one_letter_code
_entity_poly.pdbx_strand_id
1 'polypeptide(L)'
;MFNDPNMIQKLAANPKTASLLGDAEFMGKLQQLKSNPNMVGQFMQDPRFLSVMSVLLGIDMSFGGGPGAGGPAGAGAAEAEEDVPMPDARPTPAQSQKAPEPEPTPEPEVEETEEEKAAKEAKAKADELKKKGTELYKKRQFDEAIDYYTQAWEIHKDITYKTNLGAAKFEKGDYEGCIQACQEAVEYGREILADFKIIAK
;
A
#
# COMPACT_ATOMS: atom_id res chain seq x y z
N MET A 1 10.49 -24.68 -9.13
CA MET A 1 9.08 -24.42 -8.77
C MET A 1 8.17 -24.71 -9.95
N PHE A 2 8.13 -23.89 -11.01
CA PHE A 2 7.21 -24.11 -12.15
C PHE A 2 7.70 -25.14 -13.20
N ASN A 3 9.00 -25.45 -13.19
CA ASN A 3 9.59 -26.48 -14.06
C ASN A 3 9.56 -27.90 -13.47
N ASP A 4 8.97 -28.08 -12.29
CA ASP A 4 9.00 -29.36 -11.58
C ASP A 4 8.00 -30.36 -12.20
N PRO A 5 8.43 -31.57 -12.61
CA PRO A 5 7.55 -32.60 -13.17
C PRO A 5 6.41 -33.03 -12.23
N ASN A 6 6.63 -32.88 -10.92
CA ASN A 6 5.68 -33.22 -9.86
C ASN A 6 4.68 -32.09 -9.54
N MET A 7 4.78 -30.92 -10.19
CA MET A 7 3.89 -29.79 -9.95
C MET A 7 2.44 -30.14 -10.29
N ILE A 8 2.18 -30.70 -11.47
CA ILE A 8 0.83 -31.07 -11.92
C ILE A 8 0.19 -32.08 -10.97
N GLN A 9 0.96 -33.03 -10.46
CA GLN A 9 0.47 -34.02 -9.49
C GLN A 9 0.08 -33.38 -8.16
N LYS A 10 0.84 -32.39 -7.67
CA LYS A 10 0.50 -31.63 -6.45
C LYS A 10 -0.74 -30.75 -6.65
N LEU A 11 -0.91 -30.18 -7.84
CA LEU A 11 -2.10 -29.39 -8.17
C LEU A 11 -3.35 -30.26 -8.37
N ALA A 12 -3.20 -31.49 -8.85
CA ALA A 12 -4.29 -32.45 -8.96
C ALA A 12 -4.72 -33.02 -7.61
N ALA A 13 -3.79 -33.06 -6.64
CA ALA A 13 -4.08 -33.55 -5.28
C ALA A 13 -4.89 -32.55 -4.43
N ASN A 14 -4.93 -31.26 -4.79
CA ASN A 14 -5.68 -30.26 -4.04
C ASN A 14 -7.02 -29.94 -4.74
N PRO A 15 -8.16 -30.00 -4.03
CA PRO A 15 -9.50 -29.84 -4.62
C PRO A 15 -9.74 -28.46 -5.24
N LYS A 16 -9.06 -27.40 -4.76
CA LYS A 16 -9.21 -26.04 -5.30
C LYS A 16 -8.46 -25.83 -6.62
N THR A 17 -7.34 -26.52 -6.81
CA THR A 17 -6.51 -26.42 -8.01
C THR A 17 -6.80 -27.53 -9.02
N ALA A 18 -7.40 -28.64 -8.59
CA ALA A 18 -7.84 -29.73 -9.45
C ALA A 18 -8.92 -29.27 -10.46
N SER A 19 -9.82 -28.37 -10.05
CA SER A 19 -10.82 -27.78 -10.97
C SER A 19 -10.19 -26.89 -12.05
N LEU A 20 -9.08 -26.23 -11.72
CA LEU A 20 -8.32 -25.36 -12.64
C LEU A 20 -7.51 -26.17 -13.68
N LEU A 21 -7.15 -27.41 -13.37
CA LEU A 21 -6.48 -28.31 -14.33
C LEU A 21 -7.40 -28.77 -15.47
N GLY A 22 -8.72 -28.65 -15.31
CA GLY A 22 -9.68 -28.90 -16.38
C GLY A 22 -9.85 -27.73 -17.36
N ASP A 23 -9.26 -26.57 -17.07
CA ASP A 23 -9.34 -25.36 -17.90
C ASP A 23 -8.18 -25.34 -18.90
N ALA A 24 -8.51 -25.43 -20.20
CA ALA A 24 -7.56 -25.42 -21.30
C ALA A 24 -6.77 -24.10 -21.39
N GLU A 25 -7.39 -22.98 -20.99
CA GLU A 25 -6.76 -21.67 -20.99
C GLU A 25 -5.71 -21.57 -19.88
N PHE A 26 -6.04 -22.11 -18.70
CA PHE A 26 -5.14 -22.13 -17.55
C PHE A 26 -3.91 -23.03 -17.79
N MET A 27 -4.12 -24.20 -18.40
CA MET A 27 -3.02 -25.11 -18.77
C MET A 27 -2.07 -24.48 -19.80
N GLY A 28 -2.60 -23.72 -20.76
CA GLY A 28 -1.78 -22.94 -21.70
C GLY A 28 -0.91 -21.90 -20.99
N LYS A 29 -1.47 -21.18 -20.02
CA LYS A 29 -0.74 -20.20 -19.19
C LYS A 29 0.34 -20.86 -18.34
N LEU A 30 0.04 -22.02 -17.74
CA LEU A 30 1.01 -22.78 -16.95
C LEU A 30 2.18 -23.30 -17.80
N GLN A 31 1.92 -23.68 -19.06
CA GLN A 31 2.94 -24.06 -20.02
C GLN A 31 3.77 -22.86 -20.51
N GLN A 32 3.15 -21.70 -20.72
CA GLN A 32 3.87 -20.45 -21.02
C GLN A 32 4.79 -20.04 -19.88
N LEU A 33 4.34 -20.21 -18.64
CA LEU A 33 5.14 -19.92 -17.45
C LEU A 33 6.34 -20.85 -17.29
N LYS A 34 6.17 -22.11 -17.68
CA LYS A 34 7.25 -23.11 -17.74
C LYS A 34 8.33 -22.69 -18.74
N SER A 35 7.91 -22.17 -19.90
CA SER A 35 8.83 -21.68 -20.93
C SER A 35 9.47 -20.34 -20.58
N ASN A 36 8.72 -19.43 -19.93
CA ASN A 36 9.12 -18.05 -19.65
C ASN A 36 8.80 -17.65 -18.19
N PRO A 37 9.77 -17.77 -17.27
CA PRO A 37 9.57 -17.41 -15.86
C PRO A 37 9.39 -15.90 -15.62
N ASN A 38 9.69 -15.04 -16.59
CA ASN A 38 9.48 -13.59 -16.47
C ASN A 38 8.00 -13.17 -16.53
N MET A 39 7.11 -14.06 -17.03
CA MET A 39 5.68 -13.75 -17.13
C MET A 39 4.91 -14.00 -15.83
N VAL A 40 5.57 -14.50 -14.76
CA VAL A 40 4.94 -14.70 -13.43
C VAL A 40 4.22 -13.44 -12.95
N GLY A 41 4.78 -12.25 -13.16
CA GLY A 41 4.19 -10.98 -12.71
C GLY A 41 2.80 -10.70 -13.29
N GLN A 42 2.53 -11.11 -14.53
CA GLN A 42 1.22 -10.97 -15.16
C GLN A 42 0.21 -12.00 -14.62
N PHE A 43 0.68 -13.20 -14.29
CA PHE A 43 -0.16 -14.24 -13.71
C PHE A 43 -0.49 -13.99 -12.24
N MET A 44 0.31 -13.19 -11.52
CA MET A 44 0.02 -12.77 -10.13
C MET A 44 -1.24 -11.89 -10.01
N GLN A 45 -1.71 -11.31 -11.10
CA GLN A 45 -2.99 -10.59 -11.15
C GLN A 45 -4.19 -11.56 -11.24
N ASP A 46 -3.96 -12.83 -11.57
CA ASP A 46 -5.00 -13.84 -11.64
C ASP A 46 -5.22 -14.50 -10.25
N PRO A 47 -6.41 -14.37 -9.66
CA PRO A 47 -6.71 -15.00 -8.36
C PRO A 47 -6.60 -16.53 -8.40
N ARG A 48 -6.75 -17.15 -9.58
CA ARG A 48 -6.61 -18.60 -9.78
C ARG A 48 -5.15 -19.04 -9.68
N PHE A 49 -4.23 -18.20 -10.16
CA PHE A 49 -2.80 -18.47 -10.11
C PHE A 49 -2.23 -18.41 -8.69
N LEU A 50 -2.72 -17.49 -7.86
CA LEU A 50 -2.36 -17.41 -6.44
C LEU A 50 -2.72 -18.70 -5.68
N SER A 51 -3.86 -19.30 -6.00
CA SER A 51 -4.28 -20.58 -5.42
C SER A 51 -3.37 -21.73 -5.82
N VAL A 52 -2.83 -21.71 -7.05
CA VAL A 52 -1.84 -22.69 -7.52
C VAL A 52 -0.49 -22.48 -6.85
N MET A 53 -0.06 -21.23 -6.72
CA MET A 53 1.20 -20.89 -6.07
C MET A 53 1.17 -21.22 -4.57
N SER A 54 0.03 -21.04 -3.91
CA SER A 54 -0.13 -21.39 -2.49
C SER A 54 0.02 -22.90 -2.27
N VAL A 55 -0.58 -23.73 -3.14
CA VAL A 55 -0.43 -25.19 -3.11
C VAL A 55 1.00 -25.62 -3.42
N LEU A 56 1.66 -24.96 -4.37
CA LEU A 56 3.04 -25.27 -4.75
C LEU A 56 4.05 -24.89 -3.65
N LEU A 57 3.78 -23.82 -2.91
CA LEU A 57 4.53 -23.39 -1.73
C LEU A 57 4.14 -24.17 -0.46
N GLY A 58 3.15 -25.07 -0.53
CA GLY A 58 2.68 -25.86 0.61
C GLY A 58 1.92 -25.04 1.67
N ILE A 59 1.47 -23.85 1.31
CA ILE A 59 0.67 -22.95 2.15
C ILE A 59 -0.78 -23.17 1.73
N ASP A 60 -1.46 -24.10 2.40
CA ASP A 60 -2.91 -24.21 2.24
C ASP A 60 -3.54 -23.01 2.94
N MET A 61 -4.03 -22.01 2.18
CA MET A 61 -4.84 -20.90 2.71
C MET A 61 -6.25 -21.40 3.11
N SER A 62 -6.29 -22.38 4.01
CA SER A 62 -7.46 -22.84 4.74
C SER A 62 -7.19 -22.75 6.25
N PHE A 63 -6.69 -21.61 6.72
CA PHE A 63 -6.71 -21.29 8.15
C PHE A 63 -6.55 -19.79 8.41
N GLY A 64 -7.64 -19.04 8.27
CA GLY A 64 -7.87 -17.88 9.14
C GLY A 64 -8.37 -18.42 10.47
N GLY A 65 -7.47 -18.67 11.44
CA GLY A 65 -7.85 -19.49 12.60
C GLY A 65 -6.94 -19.54 13.84
N GLY A 66 -6.16 -18.51 14.18
CA GLY A 66 -5.77 -18.25 15.59
C GLY A 66 -4.37 -18.73 16.04
N PRO A 67 -3.93 -18.42 17.29
CA PRO A 67 -4.74 -18.12 18.49
C PRO A 67 -4.35 -16.81 19.26
N GLY A 68 -5.32 -16.18 19.95
CA GLY A 68 -5.02 -15.13 20.94
C GLY A 68 -6.17 -14.20 21.38
N ALA A 69 -7.16 -14.77 22.10
CA ALA A 69 -7.96 -14.17 23.19
C ALA A 69 -8.56 -12.73 23.10
N GLY A 70 -9.89 -12.65 23.17
CA GLY A 70 -10.57 -11.66 24.04
C GLY A 70 -11.67 -10.80 23.41
N GLY A 71 -12.88 -11.35 23.21
CA GLY A 71 -14.13 -10.56 23.20
C GLY A 71 -14.46 -10.02 24.61
N PRO A 72 -15.54 -9.22 24.80
CA PRO A 72 -16.92 -9.71 24.64
C PRO A 72 -17.84 -8.69 23.89
N ALA A 73 -18.76 -9.12 23.03
CA ALA A 73 -20.10 -9.67 23.29
C ALA A 73 -21.09 -8.70 23.98
N GLY A 74 -22.22 -8.39 23.32
CA GLY A 74 -23.43 -7.90 23.99
C GLY A 74 -24.44 -7.10 23.15
N ALA A 75 -25.40 -7.82 22.54
CA ALA A 75 -26.85 -7.57 22.45
C ALA A 75 -27.44 -6.17 22.10
N GLY A 76 -28.41 -6.18 21.17
CA GLY A 76 -29.66 -5.40 21.32
C GLY A 76 -30.20 -4.70 20.06
N ALA A 77 -31.34 -5.22 19.55
CA ALA A 77 -32.53 -4.53 19.01
C ALA A 77 -32.36 -3.28 18.10
N ALA A 78 -32.76 -3.27 16.83
CA ALA A 78 -34.13 -3.15 16.28
C ALA A 78 -34.39 -1.75 15.67
N GLU A 79 -34.56 -1.75 14.35
CA GLU A 79 -35.45 -0.90 13.51
C GLU A 79 -35.30 0.64 13.47
N ALA A 80 -35.07 1.16 12.25
CA ALA A 80 -35.98 2.13 11.60
C ALA A 80 -35.54 2.37 10.15
N GLU A 81 -36.39 1.99 9.21
CA GLU A 81 -36.37 2.45 7.82
C GLU A 81 -36.80 3.92 7.75
N GLU A 82 -36.19 4.71 6.87
CA GLU A 82 -36.96 5.64 6.03
C GLU A 82 -36.18 5.94 4.75
N ASP A 83 -36.53 5.16 3.73
CA ASP A 83 -36.21 5.38 2.32
C ASP A 83 -37.11 6.53 1.81
N VAL A 84 -36.51 7.67 1.45
CA VAL A 84 -37.21 8.75 0.75
C VAL A 84 -36.74 8.80 -0.71
N PRO A 85 -37.56 8.35 -1.67
CA PRO A 85 -37.19 8.35 -3.08
C PRO A 85 -37.46 9.73 -3.67
N MET A 86 -36.44 10.38 -4.25
CA MET A 86 -36.65 11.53 -5.12
C MET A 86 -36.71 11.09 -6.60
N PRO A 87 -37.82 11.36 -7.32
CA PRO A 87 -37.97 11.02 -8.72
C PRO A 87 -37.57 12.18 -9.65
N ASP A 88 -37.04 11.76 -10.81
CA ASP A 88 -37.08 12.40 -12.13
C ASP A 88 -36.24 13.66 -12.42
N ALA A 89 -35.11 13.46 -13.12
CA ALA A 89 -34.72 14.32 -14.25
C ALA A 89 -33.71 13.64 -15.21
N ARG A 90 -34.30 12.86 -16.13
CA ARG A 90 -33.93 12.66 -17.55
C ARG A 90 -32.78 11.73 -17.98
N PRO A 91 -33.03 10.90 -19.02
CA PRO A 91 -32.05 10.06 -19.71
C PRO A 91 -31.42 10.79 -20.89
N THR A 92 -30.14 10.53 -21.19
CA THR A 92 -29.52 10.76 -22.51
C THR A 92 -28.20 9.99 -22.60
N PRO A 93 -27.69 9.70 -23.80
CA PRO A 93 -27.67 8.34 -24.33
C PRO A 93 -26.26 7.79 -24.57
N ALA A 94 -26.24 6.50 -24.89
CA ALA A 94 -25.23 5.74 -25.64
C ALA A 94 -23.96 6.47 -26.16
N GLN A 95 -22.83 5.80 -25.90
CA GLN A 95 -21.69 5.66 -26.80
C GLN A 95 -20.92 6.94 -27.18
N SER A 96 -19.73 7.07 -26.61
CA SER A 96 -18.57 7.55 -27.35
C SER A 96 -17.46 6.52 -27.19
N GLN A 97 -17.24 5.78 -28.28
CA GLN A 97 -16.04 5.01 -28.51
C GLN A 97 -14.85 5.96 -28.36
N LYS A 98 -14.03 5.77 -27.33
CA LYS A 98 -12.72 6.42 -27.27
C LYS A 98 -11.84 5.68 -28.27
N ALA A 99 -11.53 6.35 -29.37
CA ALA A 99 -10.57 5.91 -30.37
C ALA A 99 -9.23 5.54 -29.71
N PRO A 100 -8.45 4.60 -30.28
CA PRO A 100 -7.15 4.23 -29.75
C PRO A 100 -6.22 5.45 -29.79
N GLU A 101 -5.82 5.92 -28.61
CA GLU A 101 -4.74 6.90 -28.44
C GLU A 101 -3.44 6.28 -29.01
N PRO A 102 -2.64 7.07 -29.76
CA PRO A 102 -1.44 6.57 -30.43
C PRO A 102 -0.41 6.13 -29.40
N GLU A 103 0.32 5.07 -29.75
CA GLU A 103 1.38 4.44 -28.97
C GLU A 103 2.32 5.48 -28.32
N PRO A 104 2.62 5.37 -27.01
CA PRO A 104 3.70 6.14 -26.43
C PRO A 104 5.01 5.62 -27.01
N THR A 105 5.62 6.46 -27.85
CA THR A 105 7.04 6.42 -28.20
C THR A 105 7.89 6.19 -26.94
N PRO A 106 8.93 5.34 -27.02
CA PRO A 106 9.75 4.99 -25.87
C PRO A 106 10.60 6.18 -25.45
N GLU A 107 10.29 6.75 -24.30
CA GLU A 107 11.21 7.59 -23.52
C GLU A 107 11.98 6.70 -22.52
N PRO A 108 13.24 7.04 -22.17
CA PRO A 108 14.28 6.08 -21.85
C PRO A 108 14.19 5.52 -20.42
N GLU A 109 13.89 4.23 -20.27
CA GLU A 109 14.10 3.46 -19.04
C GLU A 109 15.61 3.21 -18.80
N VAL A 110 16.37 4.20 -18.32
CA VAL A 110 17.70 3.93 -17.75
C VAL A 110 18.10 4.80 -16.54
N GLU A 111 17.29 5.73 -16.04
CA GLU A 111 17.65 6.56 -14.87
C GLU A 111 16.98 6.14 -13.54
N GLU A 112 15.98 5.24 -13.55
CA GLU A 112 15.16 4.95 -12.35
C GLU A 112 15.84 4.10 -11.24
N THR A 113 16.99 3.46 -11.51
CA THR A 113 17.61 2.55 -10.52
C THR A 113 18.61 3.22 -9.56
N GLU A 114 19.22 4.33 -9.95
CA GLU A 114 20.09 5.11 -9.05
C GLU A 114 19.27 6.08 -8.20
N GLU A 115 18.20 6.65 -8.76
CA GLU A 115 17.33 7.60 -8.07
C GLU A 115 16.49 6.94 -6.96
N GLU A 116 15.96 5.73 -7.19
CA GLU A 116 15.29 4.96 -6.12
C GLU A 116 16.25 4.57 -4.98
N LYS A 117 17.51 4.25 -5.30
CA LYS A 117 18.52 3.96 -4.28
C LYS A 117 18.89 5.21 -3.50
N ALA A 118 19.09 6.34 -4.19
CA ALA A 118 19.36 7.62 -3.58
C ALA A 118 18.18 8.07 -2.70
N ALA A 119 16.93 7.86 -3.13
CA ALA A 119 15.74 8.15 -2.34
C ALA A 119 15.64 7.25 -1.08
N LYS A 120 15.99 5.96 -1.18
CA LYS A 120 16.04 5.06 -0.02
C LYS A 120 17.14 5.44 0.96
N GLU A 121 18.31 5.83 0.48
CA GLU A 121 19.41 6.32 1.32
C GLU A 121 19.08 7.67 1.97
N ALA A 122 18.45 8.59 1.24
CA ALA A 122 17.96 9.85 1.76
C ALA A 122 16.91 9.62 2.85
N LYS A 123 15.95 8.72 2.62
CA LYS A 123 14.96 8.33 3.63
C LYS A 123 15.62 7.71 4.86
N ALA A 124 16.63 6.86 4.69
CA ALA A 124 17.36 6.27 5.82
C ALA A 124 18.09 7.35 6.66
N LYS A 125 18.77 8.30 5.99
CA LYS A 125 19.43 9.44 6.65
C LYS A 125 18.42 10.31 7.39
N ALA A 126 17.29 10.63 6.76
CA ALA A 126 16.21 11.40 7.37
C ALA A 126 15.61 10.67 8.59
N ASP A 127 15.44 9.35 8.52
CA ASP A 127 14.97 8.55 9.64
C ASP A 127 15.97 8.46 10.80
N GLU A 128 17.27 8.46 10.53
CA GLU A 128 18.31 8.59 11.56
C GLU A 128 18.25 9.95 12.26
N LEU A 129 18.10 11.04 11.50
CA LEU A 129 17.94 12.39 12.06
C LEU A 129 16.67 12.49 12.90
N LYS A 130 15.56 11.92 12.42
CA LYS A 130 14.32 11.82 13.20
C LYS A 130 14.57 11.10 14.53
N LYS A 131 15.27 9.96 14.52
CA LYS A 131 15.58 9.21 15.76
C LYS A 131 16.40 10.07 16.73
N LYS A 132 17.42 10.78 16.25
CA LYS A 132 18.20 11.74 17.05
C LYS A 132 17.32 12.84 17.63
N GLY A 133 16.44 13.42 16.80
CA GLY A 133 15.45 14.41 17.24
C GLY A 133 14.53 13.86 18.33
N THR A 134 14.09 12.61 18.23
CA THR A 134 13.25 11.94 19.23
C THR A 134 14.01 11.68 20.54
N GLU A 135 15.29 11.33 20.47
CA GLU A 135 16.14 11.19 21.66
C GLU A 135 16.32 12.53 22.39
N LEU A 136 16.52 13.61 21.65
CA LEU A 136 16.66 14.97 22.21
C LEU A 136 15.33 15.50 22.75
N TYR A 137 14.22 15.21 22.07
CA TYR A 137 12.88 15.51 22.55
C TYR A 137 12.62 14.85 23.91
N LYS A 138 12.99 13.57 24.08
CA LYS A 138 12.90 12.87 25.38
C LYS A 138 13.79 13.51 26.46
N LYS A 139 14.90 14.11 26.08
CA LYS A 139 15.79 14.87 26.97
C LYS A 139 15.30 16.32 27.23
N ARG A 140 14.13 16.70 26.69
CA ARG A 140 13.58 18.07 26.73
C ARG A 140 14.46 19.12 26.05
N GLN A 141 15.36 18.69 25.18
CA GLN A 141 16.16 19.58 24.33
C GLN A 141 15.38 19.86 23.04
N PHE A 142 14.33 20.69 23.17
CA PHE A 142 13.38 20.91 22.09
C PHE A 142 13.97 21.70 20.93
N ASP A 143 14.84 22.68 21.19
CA ASP A 143 15.51 23.47 20.16
C ASP A 143 16.32 22.61 19.19
N GLU A 144 17.15 21.73 19.74
CA GLU A 144 17.98 20.83 18.97
C GLU A 144 17.11 19.79 18.24
N ALA A 145 16.05 19.28 18.89
CA ALA A 145 15.12 18.34 18.26
C ALA A 145 14.42 18.96 17.03
N ILE A 146 14.00 20.22 17.10
CA ILE A 146 13.39 20.95 15.98
C ILE A 146 14.37 21.04 14.81
N ASP A 147 15.64 21.33 15.07
CA ASP A 147 16.67 21.40 14.04
C ASP A 147 16.85 20.05 13.33
N TYR A 148 16.97 18.96 14.08
CA TYR A 148 17.06 17.61 13.51
C TYR A 148 15.83 17.21 12.68
N TYR A 149 14.61 17.54 13.14
CA TYR A 149 13.40 17.26 12.37
C TYR A 149 13.29 18.12 11.11
N THR A 150 13.77 19.36 11.16
CA THR A 150 13.84 20.24 9.98
C THR A 150 14.82 19.67 8.96
N GLN A 151 16.01 19.27 9.38
CA GLN A 151 16.98 18.63 8.50
C GLN A 151 16.45 17.32 7.89
N ALA A 152 15.71 16.52 8.67
CA ALA A 152 15.08 15.30 8.17
C ALA A 152 14.08 15.62 7.04
N TRP A 153 13.27 16.67 7.19
CA TRP A 153 12.32 17.14 6.20
C TRP A 153 12.98 17.65 4.90
N GLU A 154 14.11 18.35 5.01
CA GLU A 154 14.87 18.83 3.85
C GLU A 154 15.48 17.68 3.04
N ILE A 155 15.90 16.60 3.70
CA ILE A 155 16.48 15.42 3.03
C ILE A 155 15.38 14.54 2.41
N HIS A 156 14.32 14.28 3.16
CA HIS A 156 13.18 13.50 2.70
C HIS A 156 11.89 14.09 3.27
N LYS A 157 10.98 14.45 2.37
CA LYS A 157 9.70 15.03 2.77
C LYS A 157 8.72 13.94 3.19
N ASP A 158 8.57 13.75 4.49
CA ASP A 158 7.58 12.86 5.11
C ASP A 158 6.79 13.63 6.17
N ILE A 159 5.46 13.49 6.12
CA ILE A 159 4.50 14.12 7.05
C ILE A 159 4.92 13.90 8.51
N THR A 160 5.42 12.71 8.82
CA THR A 160 5.87 12.30 10.16
C THR A 160 6.92 13.24 10.75
N TYR A 161 7.82 13.78 9.93
CA TYR A 161 8.85 14.69 10.40
C TYR A 161 8.26 16.03 10.81
N LYS A 162 7.29 16.55 10.05
CA LYS A 162 6.56 17.78 10.40
C LYS A 162 5.66 17.60 11.62
N THR A 163 4.97 16.46 11.76
CA THR A 163 4.16 16.18 12.96
C THR A 163 5.02 16.15 14.23
N ASN A 164 6.19 15.50 14.17
CA ASN A 164 7.14 15.48 15.29
C ASN A 164 7.77 16.85 15.58
N LEU A 165 8.02 17.65 14.54
CA LEU A 165 8.46 19.04 14.68
C LEU A 165 7.39 19.90 15.36
N GLY A 166 6.13 19.74 14.99
CA GLY A 166 4.98 20.36 15.66
C GLY A 166 4.94 20.01 17.15
N ALA A 167 5.07 18.73 17.48
CA ALA A 167 5.14 18.28 18.88
C ALA A 167 6.31 18.90 19.65
N ALA A 168 7.51 18.97 19.06
CA ALA A 168 8.67 19.61 19.68
C ALA A 168 8.47 21.11 19.93
N LYS A 169 7.87 21.82 18.98
CA LYS A 169 7.53 23.25 19.14
C LYS A 169 6.44 23.46 20.19
N PHE A 170 5.45 22.59 20.24
CA PHE A 170 4.38 22.63 21.24
C PHE A 170 4.94 22.52 22.67
N GLU A 171 5.81 21.54 22.93
CA GLU A 171 6.45 21.37 24.24
C GLU A 171 7.40 22.51 24.61
N LYS A 172 8.02 23.15 23.61
CA LYS A 172 8.81 24.37 23.81
C LYS A 172 7.95 25.59 24.18
N GLY A 173 6.64 25.56 23.89
CA GLY A 173 5.71 26.67 24.07
C GLY A 173 5.57 27.58 22.85
N ASP A 174 6.13 27.19 21.70
CA ASP A 174 5.94 27.88 20.41
C ASP A 174 4.68 27.34 19.72
N TYR A 175 3.52 27.86 20.14
CA TYR A 175 2.22 27.42 19.62
C TYR A 175 1.98 27.87 18.18
N GLU A 176 2.43 29.07 17.81
CA GLU A 176 2.29 29.58 16.44
C GLU A 176 3.11 28.73 15.46
N GLY A 177 4.36 28.45 15.81
CA GLY A 177 5.22 27.61 14.99
C GLY A 177 4.75 26.15 14.92
N CYS A 178 4.07 25.65 15.97
CA CYS A 178 3.40 24.34 15.95
C CYS A 178 2.23 24.32 14.95
N ILE A 179 1.36 25.33 14.98
CA ILE A 179 0.21 25.43 14.07
C ILE A 179 0.68 25.44 12.62
N GLN A 180 1.69 26.25 12.30
CA GLN A 180 2.28 26.31 10.96
C GLN A 180 2.84 24.95 10.54
N ALA A 181 3.58 24.27 11.41
CA ALA A 181 4.13 22.95 11.11
C ALA A 181 3.05 21.90 10.83
N CYS A 182 1.95 21.91 11.60
CA CYS A 182 0.83 21.01 11.40
C CYS A 182 0.05 21.33 10.11
N GLN A 183 -0.11 22.63 9.77
CA GLN A 183 -0.74 23.04 8.51
C GLN A 183 0.08 22.57 7.31
N GLU A 184 1.39 22.80 7.31
CA GLU A 184 2.29 22.33 6.26
C GLU A 184 2.27 20.80 6.13
N ALA A 185 2.17 20.06 7.26
CA ALA A 185 2.04 18.61 7.25
C ALA A 185 0.75 18.15 6.56
N VAL A 186 -0.36 18.84 6.82
CA VAL A 186 -1.67 18.56 6.21
C VAL A 186 -1.69 18.93 4.74
N GLU A 187 -1.13 20.08 4.37
CA GLU A 187 -1.01 20.53 2.98
C GLU A 187 -0.18 19.55 2.17
N TYR A 188 1.04 19.25 2.62
CA TYR A 188 1.88 18.26 1.95
C TYR A 188 1.23 16.88 1.90
N GLY A 189 0.59 16.45 2.99
CA GLY A 189 -0.11 15.17 3.02
C GLY A 189 -1.26 15.07 2.01
N ARG A 190 -1.96 16.18 1.77
CA ARG A 190 -2.98 16.28 0.72
C ARG A 190 -2.36 16.30 -0.68
N GLU A 191 -1.23 16.97 -0.86
CA GLU A 191 -0.50 17.01 -2.13
C GLU A 191 -0.04 15.61 -2.57
N ILE A 192 0.49 14.82 -1.63
CA ILE A 192 0.96 13.46 -1.93
C ILE A 192 -0.13 12.39 -1.83
N LEU A 193 -1.40 12.78 -1.60
CA LEU A 193 -2.52 11.87 -1.39
C LEU A 193 -2.24 10.80 -0.32
N ALA A 194 -1.58 11.20 0.77
CA ALA A 194 -1.30 10.30 1.88
C ALA A 194 -2.59 9.81 2.54
N ASP A 195 -2.53 8.63 3.16
CA ASP A 195 -3.67 8.07 3.89
C ASP A 195 -4.19 9.08 4.93
N PHE A 196 -5.51 9.29 4.93
CA PHE A 196 -6.16 10.25 5.83
C PHE A 196 -5.82 10.00 7.31
N LYS A 197 -5.53 8.75 7.70
CA LYS A 197 -5.09 8.39 9.05
C LYS A 197 -3.69 8.90 9.38
N ILE A 198 -2.82 9.12 8.40
CA ILE A 198 -1.50 9.71 8.61
C ILE A 198 -1.64 11.22 8.77
N ILE A 199 -2.49 11.85 7.96
CA ILE A 199 -2.76 13.29 8.02
C ILE A 199 -3.46 13.70 9.33
N ALA A 200 -4.29 12.82 9.89
CA ALA A 200 -5.07 13.08 11.10
C ALA A 200 -4.32 12.87 12.43
N LYS A 201 -3.05 12.44 12.41
CA LYS A 201 -2.22 12.27 13.60
C LYS A 201 -1.62 13.58 14.07
#